data_AF-A0A2W1BCA4-F1
#
_entry.id   AF-A0A2W1BCA4-F1
#
_cell.length_a   1.000
_cell.length_b   1.000
_cell.length_c   1.000
_cell.angle_alpha   90.00
_cell.angle_beta   90.00
_cell.angle_gamma   90.00
#
_symmetry.space_group_name_H-M   'P 1'
#
loop_
_entity.id
_entity.type
_entity.pdbx_description
1 polymer ?
#
loop_
_entity_poly.entity_id
_entity_poly.type
_entity_poly.pdbx_seq_one_letter_code
_entity_poly.pdbx_strand_id
1 'polypeptide(L)'
;VGGDSAPSRMSRASSVASTTHPTEVPREMKRTKQLLLDIEALYLILLRLEELNDPLAISNALILKEREEKQKQLEAAQKEAESEQQEVSNLFLKNIESVQRRPKQDSPKSESIDKRQVVNLAVNQKPVPTKNLLDEDKDDLINKMFAGLLHSDRVQQMLTVRKGRTLITRFVSRVPATHGRLRWLWARVLRALPHAARRDDTACVSLAKHYTDYIQTTSGWAPILESCGLLSEAFDPARTPYALTTAFTLSCVCALIDKASMLVNTPEATSNERQWSKFLKTLARALKNTTLTVARPVKPMSATKLTYHMKQLDSRTTIEILQRGKTAEFADLTKTEVAEQLIKYLC
;
A
#
# COMPACT_ATOMS: atom_id res chain seq x y z
N VAL A 1 -6.25 -31.09 -73.01
CA VAL A 1 -5.36 -32.08 -72.35
C VAL A 1 -4.70 -31.37 -71.17
N GLY A 2 -5.01 -31.81 -69.93
CA GLY A 2 -4.39 -31.45 -68.64
C GLY A 2 -4.57 -29.98 -68.19
N GLY A 3 -5.32 -29.61 -67.15
CA GLY A 3 -5.75 -30.36 -65.98
C GLY A 3 -4.65 -30.37 -64.92
N ASP A 4 -4.61 -29.35 -64.04
CA ASP A 4 -4.58 -29.57 -62.59
C ASP A 4 -4.73 -28.26 -61.80
N SER A 5 -5.78 -28.27 -60.97
CA SER A 5 -6.30 -27.18 -60.17
C SER A 5 -5.65 -27.23 -58.78
N ALA A 6 -4.86 -26.22 -58.42
CA ALA A 6 -4.26 -26.13 -57.10
C ALA A 6 -5.34 -25.82 -56.03
N PRO A 7 -5.40 -26.54 -54.89
CA PRO A 7 -6.41 -26.30 -53.89
C PRO A 7 -6.01 -25.13 -52.97
N SER A 8 -6.97 -24.24 -52.73
CA SER A 8 -6.89 -23.15 -51.76
C SER A 8 -6.60 -23.70 -50.35
N ARG A 9 -5.47 -23.29 -49.75
CA ARG A 9 -5.23 -23.49 -48.31
C ARG A 9 -6.14 -22.58 -47.51
N MET A 10 -7.32 -23.09 -47.14
CA MET A 10 -8.18 -22.48 -46.14
C MET A 10 -7.46 -22.47 -44.79
N SER A 11 -7.46 -21.29 -44.17
CA SER A 11 -7.05 -21.04 -42.80
C SER A 11 -7.74 -22.00 -41.82
N ARG A 12 -6.97 -22.93 -41.23
CA ARG A 12 -7.39 -23.61 -39.99
C ARG A 12 -7.19 -22.65 -38.83
N ALA A 13 -8.22 -21.86 -38.52
CA ALA A 13 -8.38 -21.33 -37.19
C ALA A 13 -8.44 -22.52 -36.23
N SER A 14 -7.58 -22.54 -35.21
CA SER A 14 -7.70 -23.49 -34.10
C SER A 14 -8.92 -23.10 -33.28
N SER A 15 -10.08 -23.61 -33.66
CA SER A 15 -11.29 -23.56 -32.85
C SER A 15 -11.06 -24.39 -31.60
N VAL A 16 -10.58 -23.75 -30.54
CA VAL A 16 -10.64 -24.29 -29.17
C VAL A 16 -12.11 -24.26 -28.78
N ALA A 17 -12.88 -25.25 -29.26
CA ALA A 17 -14.20 -25.53 -28.77
C ALA A 17 -14.04 -25.98 -27.32
N SER A 18 -14.36 -25.07 -26.40
CA SER A 18 -14.42 -25.35 -24.97
C SER A 18 -15.45 -26.45 -24.72
N THR A 19 -14.99 -27.64 -24.38
CA THR A 19 -15.80 -28.63 -23.69
C THR A 19 -16.07 -28.10 -22.29
N THR A 20 -17.28 -27.60 -22.08
CA THR A 20 -17.76 -27.06 -20.82
C THR A 20 -17.94 -28.17 -19.79
N HIS A 21 -16.98 -28.32 -18.87
CA HIS A 21 -17.25 -28.90 -17.55
C HIS A 21 -17.84 -27.80 -16.64
N PRO A 22 -18.96 -28.03 -15.93
CA PRO A 22 -19.67 -26.96 -15.19
C PRO A 22 -19.00 -26.47 -13.90
N THR A 23 -17.80 -26.92 -13.53
CA THR A 23 -17.32 -26.82 -12.14
C THR A 23 -15.94 -26.19 -11.93
N GLU A 24 -15.21 -25.80 -12.97
CA GLU A 24 -13.93 -25.11 -12.77
C GLU A 24 -14.06 -23.60 -12.92
N VAL A 25 -14.10 -22.89 -11.78
CA VAL A 25 -13.89 -21.45 -11.73
C VAL A 25 -12.58 -21.13 -12.48
N PRO A 26 -12.62 -20.30 -13.54
CA PRO A 26 -11.42 -19.95 -14.30
C PRO A 26 -10.30 -19.45 -13.39
N ARG A 27 -9.04 -19.85 -13.66
CA ARG A 27 -7.87 -19.49 -12.82
C ARG A 27 -7.76 -17.99 -12.58
N GLU A 28 -8.13 -17.17 -13.57
CA GLU A 28 -8.17 -15.71 -13.49
C GLU A 28 -9.23 -15.21 -12.50
N MET A 29 -10.39 -15.87 -12.46
CA MET A 29 -11.45 -15.56 -11.50
C MET A 29 -11.03 -15.94 -10.07
N LYS A 30 -10.28 -17.04 -9.88
CA LYS A 30 -9.69 -17.39 -8.57
C LYS A 30 -8.70 -16.33 -8.09
N ARG A 31 -7.80 -15.85 -8.96
CA ARG A 31 -6.83 -14.79 -8.65
C ARG A 31 -7.51 -13.47 -8.29
N THR A 32 -8.54 -13.09 -9.05
CA THR A 32 -9.29 -11.86 -8.79
C THR A 32 -10.03 -11.93 -7.45
N LYS A 33 -10.68 -13.06 -7.14
CA LYS A 33 -11.32 -13.28 -5.85
C LYS A 33 -10.33 -13.17 -4.70
N GLN A 34 -9.15 -13.80 -4.82
CA GLN A 34 -8.11 -13.70 -3.79
C GLN A 34 -7.65 -12.26 -3.58
N LEU A 35 -7.39 -11.51 -4.66
CA LEU A 35 -7.02 -10.09 -4.56
C LEU A 35 -8.08 -9.28 -3.80
N LEU A 36 -9.37 -9.51 -4.06
CA LEU A 36 -10.44 -8.81 -3.35
C LEU A 36 -10.47 -9.18 -1.86
N LEU A 37 -10.30 -10.46 -1.51
CA LEU A 37 -10.19 -10.89 -0.11
C LEU A 37 -8.99 -10.25 0.59
N ASP A 38 -7.85 -10.14 -0.08
CA ASP A 38 -6.66 -9.49 0.47
C ASP A 38 -6.89 -7.99 0.69
N ILE A 39 -7.62 -7.33 -0.22
CA ILE A 39 -8.04 -5.93 -0.05
C ILE A 39 -8.95 -5.80 1.17
N GLU A 40 -9.92 -6.69 1.38
CA GLU A 40 -10.78 -6.67 2.57
C GLU A 40 -9.98 -6.88 3.85
N ALA A 41 -9.05 -7.85 3.86
CA ALA A 41 -8.20 -8.14 5.02
C ALA A 41 -7.35 -6.92 5.42
N LEU A 42 -6.77 -6.23 4.44
CA LEU A 42 -6.04 -4.99 4.70
C LEU A 42 -6.95 -3.83 5.11
N TYR A 43 -8.19 -3.78 4.62
CA TYR A 43 -9.16 -2.78 5.04
C TYR A 43 -9.50 -2.90 6.52
N LEU A 44 -9.62 -4.11 7.06
CA LEU A 44 -9.85 -4.31 8.50
C LEU A 44 -8.71 -3.72 9.34
N ILE A 45 -7.46 -3.94 8.91
CA ILE A 45 -6.27 -3.38 9.58
C ILE A 45 -6.25 -1.85 9.46
N LEU A 46 -6.57 -1.33 8.26
CA LEU A 46 -6.67 0.12 8.04
C LEU A 46 -7.73 0.74 8.95
N LEU A 47 -8.93 0.18 9.04
CA LEU A 47 -10.00 0.70 9.88
C LEU A 47 -9.58 0.77 11.35
N ARG A 48 -8.93 -0.28 11.86
CA ARG A 48 -8.32 -0.28 13.20
C ARG A 48 -7.30 0.85 13.39
N LEU A 49 -6.39 1.02 12.43
CA LEU A 49 -5.42 2.11 12.45
C LEU A 49 -6.10 3.49 12.43
N GLU A 50 -7.26 3.61 11.80
CA GLU A 50 -8.01 4.85 11.77
C GLU A 50 -8.77 5.13 13.07
N GLU A 51 -9.34 4.09 13.70
CA GLU A 51 -10.00 4.16 15.02
C GLU A 51 -9.04 4.66 16.11
N LEU A 52 -7.75 4.30 16.04
CA LEU A 52 -6.71 4.83 16.95
C LEU A 52 -6.53 6.35 16.89
N ASN A 53 -7.04 7.02 15.85
CA ASN A 53 -6.99 8.48 15.72
C ASN A 53 -8.38 9.12 15.84
N ASP A 54 -9.43 8.36 16.16
CA ASP A 54 -10.79 8.86 16.33
C ASP A 54 -11.09 9.13 17.82
N PRO A 55 -11.28 10.41 18.23
CA PRO A 55 -11.58 10.76 19.62
C PRO A 55 -12.82 10.02 20.18
N LEU A 56 -13.82 9.77 19.33
CA LEU A 56 -15.04 9.08 19.74
C LEU A 56 -14.76 7.58 19.99
N ALA A 57 -14.00 6.94 19.11
CA ALA A 57 -13.60 5.54 19.28
C ALA A 57 -12.75 5.36 20.55
N ILE A 58 -11.81 6.28 20.81
CA ILE A 58 -10.98 6.29 22.02
C ILE A 58 -11.85 6.47 23.27
N SER A 59 -12.78 7.44 23.27
CA SER A 59 -13.68 7.67 24.39
C SER A 59 -14.56 6.45 24.69
N ASN A 60 -15.14 5.84 23.66
CA ASN A 60 -15.94 4.61 23.80
C ASN A 60 -15.11 3.45 24.34
N ALA A 61 -13.86 3.28 23.88
CA ALA A 61 -12.97 2.24 24.38
C ALA A 61 -12.61 2.45 25.86
N LEU A 62 -12.39 3.69 26.30
CA LEU A 62 -12.15 4.02 27.70
C LEU A 62 -13.36 3.71 28.58
N ILE A 63 -14.58 4.07 28.13
CA ILE A 63 -15.83 3.79 28.86
C ILE A 63 -16.05 2.28 28.99
N LEU A 64 -15.79 1.51 27.93
CA LEU A 64 -15.91 0.04 27.96
C LEU A 64 -14.91 -0.57 28.93
N LYS A 65 -13.66 -0.10 28.93
CA LYS A 65 -12.62 -0.56 29.86
C LYS A 65 -12.99 -0.27 31.32
N GLU A 66 -13.49 0.94 31.60
CA GLU A 66 -13.95 1.30 32.95
C GLU A 66 -15.12 0.42 33.41
N ARG A 67 -16.06 0.09 32.50
CA ARG A 67 -17.17 -0.83 32.79
C ARG A 67 -16.68 -2.26 33.04
N GLU A 68 -15.73 -2.74 32.27
CA GLU A 68 -15.14 -4.08 32.43
C GLU A 68 -14.39 -4.18 33.76
N GLU A 69 -13.61 -3.16 34.13
CA GLU A 69 -12.91 -3.11 35.43
C GLU A 69 -13.89 -3.09 36.61
N LYS A 70 -14.97 -2.31 36.52
CA LYS A 70 -16.05 -2.31 37.54
C LYS A 70 -16.74 -3.66 37.64
N GLN A 71 -17.06 -4.29 36.52
CA GLN A 71 -17.68 -5.61 36.50
C GLN A 71 -16.76 -6.67 37.13
N LYS A 72 -15.47 -6.63 36.81
CA LYS A 72 -14.47 -7.55 37.37
C LYS A 72 -14.27 -7.34 38.88
N GLN A 73 -14.34 -6.10 39.37
CA GLN A 73 -14.31 -5.81 40.80
C GLN A 73 -15.54 -6.36 41.52
N LEU A 74 -16.73 -6.24 40.93
CA LEU A 74 -17.96 -6.80 41.49
C LEU A 74 -17.91 -8.34 41.52
N GLU A 75 -17.44 -8.98 40.46
CA GLU A 75 -17.29 -10.45 40.41
C GLU A 75 -16.22 -10.94 41.41
N ALA A 76 -15.12 -10.20 41.57
CA ALA A 76 -14.10 -10.52 42.57
C ALA A 76 -14.67 -10.40 44.00
N ALA A 77 -15.41 -9.32 44.30
CA ALA A 77 -16.04 -9.13 45.60
C ALA A 77 -17.12 -10.19 45.88
N GLN A 78 -17.91 -10.59 44.87
CA GLN A 78 -18.87 -11.69 45.01
C GLN A 78 -18.18 -13.02 45.29
N LYS A 79 -17.09 -13.31 44.56
CA LYS A 79 -16.32 -14.55 44.75
C LYS A 79 -15.62 -14.61 46.11
N GLU A 80 -15.14 -13.48 46.62
CA GLU A 80 -14.58 -13.36 47.96
C GLU A 80 -15.66 -13.60 49.03
N ALA A 81 -16.84 -12.98 48.89
CA ALA A 81 -17.97 -13.22 49.79
C ALA A 81 -18.48 -14.68 49.76
N GLU A 82 -18.53 -15.32 48.58
CA GLU A 82 -18.85 -16.74 48.45
C GLU A 82 -17.80 -17.65 49.11
N SER A 83 -16.52 -17.30 48.99
CA SER A 83 -15.42 -18.02 49.63
C SER A 83 -15.49 -17.91 51.16
N GLU A 84 -15.77 -16.72 51.70
CA GLU A 84 -15.96 -16.51 53.14
C GLU A 84 -17.16 -17.31 53.66
N GLN A 85 -18.29 -17.32 52.94
CA GLN A 85 -19.46 -18.12 53.32
C GLN A 85 -19.19 -19.63 53.26
N GLN A 86 -18.44 -20.11 52.27
CA GLN A 86 -18.00 -21.50 52.19
C GLN A 86 -17.05 -21.87 53.34
N GLU A 87 -16.13 -20.98 53.74
CA GLU A 87 -15.28 -21.22 54.91
C GLU A 87 -16.09 -21.33 56.20
N VAL A 88 -17.06 -20.46 56.43
CA VAL A 88 -17.95 -20.53 57.61
C VAL A 88 -18.79 -21.81 57.60
N SER A 89 -19.31 -22.23 56.44
CA SER A 89 -20.02 -23.50 56.28
C SER A 89 -19.12 -24.73 56.51
N ASN A 90 -17.87 -24.67 56.05
CA ASN A 90 -16.87 -25.72 56.28
C ASN A 90 -16.46 -25.80 57.76
N LEU A 91 -16.39 -24.66 58.45
CA LEU A 91 -16.15 -24.60 59.90
C LEU A 91 -17.31 -25.20 60.69
N PHE A 92 -18.55 -24.90 60.28
CA PHE A 92 -19.76 -25.48 60.87
C PHE A 92 -19.83 -27.00 60.68
N LEU A 93 -19.52 -27.51 59.48
CA LEU A 93 -19.45 -28.96 59.20
C LEU A 93 -18.37 -29.67 60.03
N LYS A 94 -17.17 -29.08 60.17
CA LYS A 94 -16.12 -29.61 61.06
C LYS A 94 -16.56 -29.66 62.52
N ASN A 95 -17.31 -28.65 62.97
CA ASN A 95 -17.87 -28.63 64.32
C ASN A 95 -18.94 -29.71 64.52
N ILE A 96 -19.77 -29.99 63.52
CA ILE A 96 -20.76 -31.10 63.59
C ILE A 96 -20.08 -32.47 63.54
N GLU A 97 -19.06 -32.65 62.69
CA GLU A 97 -18.32 -33.91 62.55
C GLU A 97 -17.54 -34.29 63.83
N SER A 98 -17.22 -33.32 64.68
CA SER A 98 -16.65 -33.56 66.01
C SER A 98 -17.66 -34.06 67.07
N VAL A 99 -18.97 -34.03 66.79
CA VAL A 99 -20.04 -34.46 67.71
C VAL A 99 -20.60 -35.86 67.42
N GLN A 100 -20.34 -36.46 66.26
CA GLN A 100 -20.83 -37.81 65.92
C GLN A 100 -19.71 -38.74 65.43
N ARG A 101 -18.95 -39.30 66.38
CA ARG A 101 -18.14 -40.51 66.12
C ARG A 101 -19.02 -41.76 66.17
N ARG A 102 -19.51 -42.22 65.03
CA ARG A 102 -19.82 -43.64 64.79
C ARG A 102 -19.05 -44.12 63.56
N PRO A 103 -18.28 -45.21 63.63
CA PRO A 103 -17.61 -45.78 62.48
C PRO A 103 -18.51 -46.80 61.74
N LYS A 104 -18.17 -47.04 60.46
CA LYS A 104 -18.77 -47.94 59.45
C LYS A 104 -19.80 -47.23 58.54
N GLN A 105 -19.85 -47.47 57.23
CA GLN A 105 -19.59 -48.69 56.47
C GLN A 105 -19.45 -48.35 54.97
N ASP A 106 -18.64 -49.12 54.24
CA ASP A 106 -18.53 -49.11 52.79
C ASP A 106 -19.87 -49.34 52.06
N SER A 107 -20.12 -48.55 51.01
CA SER A 107 -20.83 -49.03 49.82
C SER A 107 -20.58 -48.14 48.59
N PRO A 108 -20.59 -48.74 47.38
CA PRO A 108 -20.06 -48.15 46.17
C PRO A 108 -21.10 -47.28 45.47
N LYS A 109 -20.66 -46.17 44.84
CA LYS A 109 -21.51 -45.36 43.96
C LYS A 109 -21.13 -45.54 42.51
N SER A 110 -22.19 -45.84 41.76
CA SER A 110 -22.34 -46.07 40.33
C SER A 110 -21.59 -45.08 39.43
N GLU A 111 -20.92 -45.62 38.42
CA GLU A 111 -20.63 -44.89 37.19
C GLU A 111 -21.93 -44.67 36.40
N SER A 112 -22.45 -43.45 36.44
CA SER A 112 -23.46 -42.99 35.48
C SER A 112 -22.75 -42.44 34.25
N ILE A 113 -22.73 -43.24 33.18
CA ILE A 113 -22.29 -42.83 31.84
C ILE A 113 -23.33 -41.86 31.27
N ASP A 114 -22.97 -40.58 31.16
CA ASP A 114 -23.82 -39.55 30.56
C ASP A 114 -23.64 -39.53 29.03
N LYS A 115 -24.51 -40.26 28.31
CA LYS A 115 -24.58 -40.23 26.84
C LYS A 115 -25.50 -39.10 26.38
N ARG A 116 -24.99 -37.87 26.39
CA ARG A 116 -25.54 -36.74 25.61
C ARG A 116 -24.43 -35.94 24.94
N GLN A 117 -23.74 -36.58 24.00
CA GLN A 117 -23.05 -35.87 22.92
C GLN A 117 -24.08 -35.53 21.85
N VAL A 118 -24.78 -34.40 22.05
CA VAL A 118 -25.56 -33.77 20.99
C VAL A 118 -24.59 -32.95 20.16
N VAL A 119 -24.54 -33.26 18.86
CA VAL A 119 -23.71 -32.61 17.84
C VAL A 119 -24.07 -31.14 17.77
N ASN A 120 -23.27 -30.29 18.43
CA ASN A 120 -23.32 -28.84 18.26
C ASN A 120 -22.25 -28.43 17.24
N LEU A 121 -22.51 -28.75 15.98
CA LEU A 121 -21.73 -28.26 14.84
C LEU A 121 -22.38 -26.99 14.28
N ALA A 122 -22.50 -25.97 15.13
CA ALA A 122 -22.90 -24.63 14.75
C ALA A 122 -22.04 -23.63 15.53
N VAL A 123 -21.19 -22.91 14.79
CA VAL A 123 -20.63 -21.60 15.17
C VAL A 123 -20.00 -21.57 16.57
N ASN A 124 -18.91 -22.31 16.77
CA ASN A 124 -18.01 -22.08 17.89
C ASN A 124 -16.65 -21.56 17.40
N GLN A 125 -16.69 -20.55 16.52
CA GLN A 125 -15.67 -19.52 16.64
C GLN A 125 -16.16 -18.65 17.79
N LYS A 126 -15.63 -18.88 19.01
CA LYS A 126 -15.55 -17.76 19.97
C LYS A 126 -15.03 -16.59 19.15
N PRO A 127 -15.73 -15.42 19.11
CA PRO A 127 -15.16 -14.26 18.49
C PRO A 127 -13.75 -14.13 19.06
N VAL A 128 -12.74 -14.16 18.19
CA VAL A 128 -11.35 -13.90 18.59
C VAL A 128 -11.46 -12.68 19.49
N PRO A 129 -11.01 -12.74 20.76
CA PRO A 129 -11.19 -11.63 21.68
C PRO A 129 -10.67 -10.40 20.97
N THR A 130 -11.59 -9.51 20.60
CA THR A 130 -11.25 -8.27 19.92
C THR A 130 -10.33 -7.58 20.89
N LYS A 131 -9.04 -7.54 20.56
CA LYS A 131 -8.06 -6.82 21.37
C LYS A 131 -8.66 -5.44 21.63
N ASN A 132 -8.67 -5.03 22.89
CA ASN A 132 -9.16 -3.70 23.23
C ASN A 132 -8.40 -2.69 22.38
N LEU A 133 -9.11 -1.70 21.83
CA LEU A 133 -8.52 -0.69 20.95
C LEU A 133 -7.32 0.00 21.61
N LEU A 134 -7.36 0.15 22.93
CA LEU A 134 -6.29 0.75 23.75
C LEU A 134 -5.02 -0.12 23.84
N ASP A 135 -5.12 -1.42 23.55
CA ASP A 135 -4.00 -2.36 23.58
C ASP A 135 -3.40 -2.58 22.18
N GLU A 136 -3.93 -1.90 21.15
CA GLU A 136 -3.40 -2.00 19.79
C GLU A 136 -2.21 -1.05 19.60
N ASP A 137 -1.08 -1.62 19.15
CA ASP A 137 0.09 -0.84 18.76
C ASP A 137 -0.06 -0.33 17.31
N LYS A 138 -0.02 1.00 17.18
CA LYS A 138 -0.06 1.70 15.89
C LYS A 138 1.04 1.23 14.95
N ASP A 139 2.27 1.07 15.44
CA ASP A 139 3.39 0.68 14.60
C ASP A 139 3.24 -0.76 14.13
N ASP A 140 2.71 -1.66 14.96
CA ASP A 140 2.36 -3.03 14.55
C ASP A 140 1.31 -3.06 13.44
N LEU A 141 0.26 -2.24 13.53
CA LEU A 141 -0.75 -2.16 12.47
C LEU A 141 -0.16 -1.62 11.16
N ILE A 142 0.67 -0.58 11.24
CA ILE A 142 1.41 -0.04 10.08
C ILE A 142 2.32 -1.12 9.48
N ASN A 143 3.01 -1.88 10.32
CA ASN A 143 3.92 -2.94 9.91
C ASN A 143 3.19 -4.08 9.20
N LYS A 144 1.99 -4.47 9.67
CA LYS A 144 1.12 -5.46 9.02
C LYS A 144 0.59 -4.96 7.68
N MET A 145 0.17 -3.69 7.61
CA MET A 145 -0.24 -3.06 6.35
C MET A 145 0.87 -3.10 5.32
N PHE A 146 2.09 -2.71 5.70
CA PHE A 146 3.25 -2.80 4.82
C PHE A 146 3.57 -4.23 4.42
N ALA A 147 3.45 -5.21 5.33
CA ALA A 147 3.71 -6.61 5.00
C ALA A 147 2.76 -7.12 3.90
N GLY A 148 1.46 -6.81 3.99
CA GLY A 148 0.51 -7.23 2.97
C GLY A 148 0.61 -6.44 1.67
N LEU A 149 0.81 -5.12 1.73
CA LEU A 149 1.00 -4.29 0.54
C LEU A 149 2.30 -4.64 -0.19
N LEU A 150 3.39 -4.85 0.55
CA LEU A 150 4.71 -5.15 0.01
C LEU A 150 4.94 -6.66 -0.23
N HIS A 151 3.90 -7.48 -0.15
CA HIS A 151 3.98 -8.87 -0.60
C HIS A 151 3.91 -8.92 -2.13
N SER A 152 4.90 -9.53 -2.80
CA SER A 152 4.89 -9.79 -4.25
C SER A 152 4.48 -8.55 -5.10
N ASP A 153 3.59 -8.69 -6.09
CA ASP A 153 3.09 -7.64 -6.98
C ASP A 153 1.76 -7.00 -6.50
N ARG A 154 1.40 -7.16 -5.22
CA ARG A 154 0.09 -6.75 -4.69
C ARG A 154 -0.24 -5.27 -4.89
N VAL A 155 0.71 -4.36 -4.71
CA VAL A 155 0.49 -2.92 -4.98
C VAL A 155 -0.01 -2.69 -6.41
N GLN A 156 0.63 -3.33 -7.40
CA GLN A 156 0.25 -3.18 -8.80
C GLN A 156 -1.17 -3.70 -9.04
N GLN A 157 -1.49 -4.88 -8.50
CA GLN A 157 -2.82 -5.46 -8.60
C GLN A 157 -3.88 -4.58 -7.92
N MET A 158 -3.61 -4.08 -6.72
CA MET A 158 -4.53 -3.24 -5.95
C MET A 158 -4.81 -1.90 -6.63
N LEU A 159 -3.82 -1.30 -7.29
CA LEU A 159 -4.00 -0.06 -8.04
C LEU A 159 -4.95 -0.23 -9.24
N THR A 160 -5.17 -1.45 -9.74
CA THR A 160 -6.17 -1.70 -10.79
C THR A 160 -7.61 -1.67 -10.27
N VAL A 161 -7.82 -1.87 -8.96
CA VAL A 161 -9.13 -1.93 -8.32
C VAL A 161 -9.43 -0.60 -7.60
N ARG A 162 -10.64 -0.05 -7.78
CA ARG A 162 -11.05 1.22 -7.14
C ARG A 162 -10.85 1.19 -5.63
N LYS A 163 -11.35 0.15 -4.96
CA LYS A 163 -11.22 -0.05 -3.51
C LYS A 163 -9.75 -0.19 -3.08
N GLY A 164 -8.91 -0.84 -3.88
CA GLY A 164 -7.46 -0.93 -3.62
C GLY A 164 -6.75 0.43 -3.70
N ARG A 165 -7.08 1.28 -4.67
CA ARG A 165 -6.54 2.67 -4.76
C ARG A 165 -6.92 3.51 -3.53
N THR A 166 -8.18 3.42 -3.11
CA THR A 166 -8.68 4.11 -1.91
C THR A 166 -7.98 3.60 -0.64
N LEU A 167 -7.75 2.29 -0.52
CA LEU A 167 -7.01 1.69 0.59
C LEU A 167 -5.60 2.28 0.69
N ILE A 168 -4.84 2.27 -0.41
CA ILE A 168 -3.46 2.76 -0.42
C ILE A 168 -3.43 4.26 -0.07
N THR A 169 -4.33 5.06 -0.66
CA THR A 169 -4.42 6.49 -0.37
C THR A 169 -4.67 6.74 1.12
N ARG A 170 -5.70 6.09 1.69
CA ARG A 170 -6.04 6.25 3.11
C ARG A 170 -4.90 5.76 4.01
N PHE A 171 -4.28 4.62 3.70
CA PHE A 171 -3.16 4.10 4.48
C PHE A 171 -1.99 5.08 4.50
N VAL A 172 -1.55 5.57 3.35
CA VAL A 172 -0.41 6.50 3.26
C VAL A 172 -0.70 7.81 4.01
N SER A 173 -1.97 8.24 4.07
CA SER A 173 -2.35 9.42 4.88
C SER A 173 -2.13 9.25 6.39
N ARG A 174 -2.02 8.01 6.89
CA ARG A 174 -1.80 7.69 8.31
C ARG A 174 -0.35 7.35 8.66
N VAL A 175 0.50 7.17 7.64
CA VAL A 175 1.91 6.84 7.82
C VAL A 175 2.73 8.13 7.78
N PRO A 176 3.64 8.38 8.76
CA PRO A 176 4.55 9.51 8.70
C PRO A 176 5.37 9.52 7.40
N ALA A 177 5.52 10.67 6.75
CA ALA A 177 6.25 10.78 5.48
C ALA A 177 7.73 10.34 5.58
N THR A 178 8.29 10.36 6.79
CA THR A 178 9.65 9.90 7.12
C THR A 178 9.78 8.38 7.28
N HIS A 179 8.68 7.63 7.24
CA HIS A 179 8.70 6.19 7.50
C HIS A 179 9.49 5.43 6.42
N GLY A 180 10.52 4.68 6.82
CA GLY A 180 11.48 4.06 5.89
C GLY A 180 10.87 3.13 4.84
N ARG A 181 9.77 2.42 5.16
CA ARG A 181 9.09 1.54 4.19
C ARG A 181 8.32 2.26 3.09
N LEU A 182 8.07 3.57 3.22
CA LEU A 182 7.43 4.35 2.15
C LEU A 182 8.26 4.35 0.87
N ARG A 183 9.60 4.29 0.97
CA ARG A 183 10.49 4.17 -0.18
C ARG A 183 10.09 2.98 -1.07
N TRP A 184 9.93 1.80 -0.48
CA TRP A 184 9.54 0.59 -1.20
C TRP A 184 8.11 0.65 -1.73
N LEU A 185 7.19 1.24 -0.97
CA LEU A 185 5.81 1.42 -1.42
C LEU A 185 5.75 2.32 -2.65
N TRP A 186 6.40 3.49 -2.59
CA TRP A 186 6.43 4.43 -3.71
C TRP A 186 7.14 3.86 -4.93
N ALA A 187 8.24 3.11 -4.75
CA ALA A 187 8.88 2.41 -5.85
C ALA A 187 7.90 1.46 -6.59
N ARG A 188 7.05 0.75 -5.85
CA ARG A 188 6.02 -0.12 -6.45
C ARG A 188 4.86 0.63 -7.06
N VAL A 189 4.42 1.73 -6.45
CA VAL A 189 3.39 2.60 -7.01
C VAL A 189 3.86 3.20 -8.34
N LEU A 190 5.08 3.73 -8.40
CA LEU A 190 5.67 4.30 -9.62
C LEU A 190 5.82 3.24 -10.72
N ARG A 191 6.28 2.03 -10.38
CA ARG A 191 6.37 0.92 -11.35
C ARG A 191 5.00 0.46 -11.87
N ALA A 192 3.95 0.61 -11.07
CA ALA A 192 2.58 0.23 -11.44
C ALA A 192 1.85 1.29 -12.29
N LEU A 193 2.40 2.51 -12.42
CA LEU A 193 1.80 3.62 -13.18
C LEU A 193 1.28 3.23 -14.57
N PRO A 194 2.01 2.48 -15.40
CA PRO A 194 1.54 2.15 -16.75
C PRO A 194 0.24 1.35 -16.78
N HIS A 195 0.00 0.57 -15.74
CA HIS A 195 -1.19 -0.26 -15.60
C HIS A 195 -2.35 0.54 -15.01
N ALA A 196 -2.06 1.44 -14.07
CA ALA A 196 -3.05 2.32 -13.45
C ALA A 196 -3.59 3.36 -14.45
N ALA A 197 -2.72 3.93 -15.29
CA ALA A 197 -3.06 4.98 -16.24
C ALA A 197 -4.10 4.58 -17.29
N ARG A 198 -4.24 3.28 -17.58
CA ARG A 198 -5.23 2.77 -18.55
C ARG A 198 -6.67 2.79 -18.02
N ARG A 199 -6.89 2.85 -16.71
CA ARG A 199 -8.19 2.45 -16.12
C ARG A 199 -8.99 3.57 -15.46
N ASP A 200 -8.37 4.62 -14.91
CA ASP A 200 -9.01 5.81 -14.31
C ASP A 200 -7.95 6.74 -13.67
N ASP A 201 -7.80 7.99 -14.16
CA ASP A 201 -6.81 8.96 -13.63
C ASP A 201 -7.20 9.52 -12.25
N THR A 202 -8.50 9.64 -11.97
CA THR A 202 -9.01 10.42 -10.82
C THR A 202 -8.61 9.87 -9.46
N ALA A 203 -8.43 8.56 -9.35
CA ALA A 203 -8.11 7.89 -8.09
C ALA A 203 -6.60 7.86 -7.77
N CYS A 204 -5.73 8.10 -8.75
CA CYS A 204 -4.29 8.22 -8.50
C CYS A 204 -3.90 9.66 -8.14
N VAL A 205 -4.72 10.65 -8.51
CA VAL A 205 -4.54 12.06 -8.16
C VAL A 205 -4.40 12.27 -6.65
N SER A 206 -5.17 11.56 -5.82
CA SER A 206 -5.08 11.68 -4.36
C SER A 206 -3.74 11.24 -3.78
N LEU A 207 -2.98 10.38 -4.49
CA LEU A 207 -1.63 9.97 -4.07
C LEU A 207 -0.58 11.06 -4.32
N ALA A 208 -0.85 12.04 -5.20
CA ALA A 208 0.10 13.08 -5.58
C ALA A 208 0.60 13.89 -4.38
N LYS A 209 -0.32 14.31 -3.50
CA LYS A 209 0.03 15.05 -2.28
C LYS A 209 0.94 14.22 -1.37
N HIS A 210 0.58 12.95 -1.15
CA HIS A 210 1.35 12.08 -0.25
C HIS A 210 2.74 11.75 -0.79
N TYR A 211 2.87 11.56 -2.11
CA TYR A 211 4.19 11.38 -2.73
C TYR A 211 5.03 12.66 -2.60
N THR A 212 4.40 13.83 -2.74
CA THR A 212 5.07 15.11 -2.53
C THR A 212 5.60 15.23 -1.10
N ASP A 213 4.75 14.97 -0.11
CA ASP A 213 5.15 15.02 1.31
C ASP A 213 6.31 14.04 1.59
N TYR A 214 6.26 12.83 1.03
CA TYR A 214 7.35 11.85 1.09
C TYR A 214 8.65 12.39 0.49
N ILE A 215 8.64 12.79 -0.80
CA ILE A 215 9.89 13.15 -1.48
C ILE A 215 10.52 14.41 -0.87
N GLN A 216 9.71 15.38 -0.44
CA GLN A 216 10.19 16.59 0.18
C GLN A 216 10.85 16.35 1.55
N THR A 217 10.35 15.38 2.32
CA THR A 217 10.93 15.01 3.63
C THR A 217 12.15 14.11 3.53
N THR A 218 12.38 13.44 2.40
CA THR A 218 13.58 12.62 2.21
C THR A 218 14.88 13.45 2.17
N SER A 219 16.02 12.82 2.46
CA SER A 219 17.34 13.44 2.37
C SER A 219 18.17 12.83 1.23
N GLY A 220 18.97 13.69 0.57
CA GLY A 220 19.91 13.29 -0.47
C GLY A 220 19.29 12.86 -1.80
N TRP A 221 20.15 12.46 -2.73
CA TRP A 221 19.79 12.15 -4.12
C TRP A 221 19.17 10.76 -4.32
N ALA A 222 19.45 9.81 -3.44
CA ALA A 222 19.08 8.41 -3.66
C ALA A 222 17.57 8.17 -3.90
N PRO A 223 16.62 8.76 -3.14
CA PRO A 223 15.18 8.57 -3.39
C PRO A 223 14.72 9.20 -4.72
N ILE A 224 15.33 10.31 -5.10
CA ILE A 224 15.03 11.06 -6.33
C ILE A 224 15.48 10.24 -7.52
N LEU A 225 16.73 9.78 -7.53
CA LEU A 225 17.30 9.01 -8.63
C LEU A 225 16.62 7.65 -8.80
N GLU A 226 16.21 6.99 -7.71
CA GLU A 226 15.39 5.78 -7.81
C GLU A 226 14.05 6.07 -8.50
N SER A 227 13.36 7.15 -8.09
CA SER A 227 12.12 7.57 -8.72
C SER A 227 12.32 7.95 -10.20
N CYS A 228 13.42 8.62 -10.54
CA CYS A 228 13.79 8.96 -11.92
C CYS A 228 14.01 7.71 -12.78
N GLY A 229 14.65 6.67 -12.24
CA GLY A 229 14.85 5.40 -12.94
C GLY A 229 13.52 4.74 -13.29
N LEU A 230 12.63 4.60 -12.29
CA LEU A 230 11.30 4.01 -12.46
C LEU A 230 10.43 4.80 -13.45
N LEU A 231 10.45 6.14 -13.36
CA LEU A 231 9.71 6.99 -14.27
C LEU A 231 10.30 6.97 -15.69
N SER A 232 11.62 6.89 -15.84
CA SER A 232 12.25 6.75 -17.16
C SER A 232 11.80 5.49 -17.89
N GLU A 233 11.70 4.37 -17.17
CA GLU A 233 11.13 3.13 -17.71
C GLU A 233 9.67 3.30 -18.12
N ALA A 234 8.90 4.06 -17.34
CA ALA A 234 7.50 4.38 -17.65
C ALA A 234 7.34 5.41 -18.78
N PHE A 235 8.39 6.13 -19.18
CA PHE A 235 8.33 7.07 -20.31
C PHE A 235 8.67 6.42 -21.65
N ASP A 236 9.01 5.13 -21.68
CA ASP A 236 9.17 4.38 -22.93
C ASP A 236 7.79 4.15 -23.59
N PRO A 237 7.47 4.87 -24.69
CA PRO A 237 6.15 4.78 -25.30
C PRO A 237 5.85 3.38 -25.86
N ALA A 238 6.86 2.57 -26.17
CA ALA A 238 6.68 1.20 -26.64
C ALA A 238 6.10 0.29 -25.55
N ARG A 239 6.43 0.56 -24.28
CA ARG A 239 5.98 -0.23 -23.13
C ARG A 239 4.73 0.37 -22.50
N THR A 240 4.70 1.70 -22.37
CA THR A 240 3.83 2.39 -21.41
C THR A 240 3.27 3.69 -22.02
N PRO A 241 2.49 3.61 -23.11
CA PRO A 241 2.09 4.80 -23.88
C PRO A 241 1.27 5.81 -23.05
N TYR A 242 0.48 5.33 -22.08
CA TYR A 242 -0.40 6.16 -21.26
C TYR A 242 0.27 6.80 -20.04
N ALA A 243 1.57 6.64 -19.82
CA ALA A 243 2.20 7.13 -18.60
C ALA A 243 2.14 8.67 -18.44
N LEU A 244 2.11 9.40 -19.55
CA LEU A 244 2.00 10.87 -19.57
C LEU A 244 0.55 11.37 -19.60
N THR A 245 -0.44 10.47 -19.69
CA THR A 245 -1.86 10.83 -19.69
C THR A 245 -2.46 10.85 -18.28
N THR A 246 -1.64 10.63 -17.24
CA THR A 246 -2.06 10.67 -15.83
C THR A 246 -1.49 11.88 -15.10
N ALA A 247 -2.36 12.67 -14.48
CA ALA A 247 -1.98 13.87 -13.72
C ALA A 247 -1.05 13.52 -12.54
N PHE A 248 -1.20 12.33 -11.96
CA PHE A 248 -0.35 11.83 -10.89
C PHE A 248 1.13 11.71 -11.33
N THR A 249 1.40 11.19 -12.54
CA THR A 249 2.78 11.04 -13.06
C THR A 249 3.50 12.39 -13.11
N LEU A 250 2.87 13.40 -13.71
CA LEU A 250 3.48 14.72 -13.83
C LEU A 250 3.56 15.44 -12.48
N SER A 251 2.67 15.13 -11.55
CA SER A 251 2.75 15.64 -10.18
C SER A 251 3.95 15.05 -9.42
N CYS A 252 4.25 13.76 -9.61
CA CYS A 252 5.49 13.16 -9.11
C CYS A 252 6.73 13.84 -9.68
N VAL A 253 6.73 14.14 -10.99
CA VAL A 253 7.81 14.89 -11.64
C VAL A 253 7.97 16.29 -11.03
N CYS A 254 6.88 17.04 -10.84
CA CYS A 254 6.94 18.38 -10.23
C CYS A 254 7.56 18.31 -8.82
N ALA A 255 7.14 17.34 -8.00
CA ALA A 255 7.67 17.14 -6.67
C ALA A 255 9.17 16.76 -6.69
N LEU A 256 9.60 15.95 -7.66
CA LEU A 256 11.01 15.63 -7.86
C LEU A 256 11.83 16.85 -8.25
N ILE A 257 11.31 17.73 -9.12
CA ILE A 257 12.01 18.96 -9.51
C ILE A 257 12.14 19.91 -8.32
N ASP A 258 11.07 20.11 -7.54
CA ASP A 258 11.12 20.94 -6.34
C ASP A 258 12.18 20.42 -5.36
N LYS A 259 12.25 19.10 -5.16
CA LYS A 259 13.24 18.50 -4.27
C LYS A 259 14.67 18.61 -4.82
N ALA A 260 14.85 18.30 -6.11
CA ALA A 260 16.15 18.39 -6.79
C ALA A 260 16.69 19.82 -6.76
N SER A 261 15.83 20.82 -6.92
CA SER A 261 16.22 22.25 -6.86
C SER A 261 16.86 22.64 -5.52
N MET A 262 16.48 21.96 -4.42
CA MET A 262 17.10 22.19 -3.10
C MET A 262 18.44 21.45 -2.93
N LEU A 263 18.65 20.35 -3.65
CA LEU A 263 19.86 19.52 -3.56
C LEU A 263 20.98 19.95 -4.50
N VAL A 264 20.65 20.72 -5.54
CA VAL A 264 21.62 21.36 -6.44
C VAL A 264 22.29 22.50 -5.68
N ASN A 265 23.22 22.15 -4.79
CA ASN A 265 23.82 23.08 -3.82
C ASN A 265 25.36 23.05 -3.80
N THR A 266 26.00 22.18 -4.57
CA THR A 266 27.48 22.08 -4.63
C THR A 266 28.08 22.95 -5.73
N PRO A 267 29.34 23.42 -5.58
CA PRO A 267 30.02 24.23 -6.60
C PRO A 267 30.35 23.45 -7.89
N GLU A 268 30.49 22.14 -7.82
CA GLU A 268 30.75 21.25 -8.97
C GLU A 268 29.59 20.29 -9.22
N ALA A 269 29.38 19.92 -10.49
CA ALA A 269 28.30 19.02 -10.89
C ALA A 269 28.61 17.57 -10.48
N THR A 270 27.86 17.07 -9.51
CA THR A 270 28.00 15.69 -9.03
C THR A 270 27.50 14.67 -10.07
N SER A 271 27.92 13.41 -9.96
CA SER A 271 27.36 12.30 -10.77
C SER A 271 25.83 12.23 -10.68
N ASN A 272 25.28 12.57 -9.51
CA ASN A 272 23.83 12.62 -9.27
C ASN A 272 23.14 13.71 -10.11
N GLU A 273 23.73 14.90 -10.20
CA GLU A 273 23.21 15.99 -11.04
C GLU A 273 23.21 15.63 -12.54
N ARG A 274 24.19 14.83 -12.99
CA ARG A 274 24.20 14.31 -14.37
C ARG A 274 23.06 13.34 -14.63
N GLN A 275 22.82 12.41 -13.70
CA GLN A 275 21.70 11.46 -13.82
C GLN A 275 20.36 12.20 -13.80
N TRP A 276 20.23 13.22 -12.95
CA TRP A 276 19.08 14.10 -12.94
C TRP A 276 18.88 14.84 -14.26
N SER A 277 19.94 15.42 -14.82
CA SER A 277 19.89 16.11 -16.12
C SER A 277 19.50 15.16 -17.26
N LYS A 278 20.02 13.91 -17.23
CA LYS A 278 19.64 12.86 -18.18
C LYS A 278 18.16 12.50 -18.05
N PHE A 279 17.64 12.40 -16.83
CA PHE A 279 16.22 12.16 -16.60
C PHE A 279 15.34 13.26 -17.21
N LEU A 280 15.69 14.55 -17.00
CA LEU A 280 14.96 15.67 -17.58
C LEU A 280 14.94 15.63 -19.12
N LYS A 281 16.07 15.28 -19.75
CA LYS A 281 16.14 15.05 -21.20
C LYS A 281 15.22 13.91 -21.65
N THR A 282 15.21 12.79 -20.93
CA THR A 282 14.32 11.65 -21.21
C THR A 282 12.85 12.06 -21.14
N LEU A 283 12.45 12.78 -20.10
CA LEU A 283 11.09 13.30 -19.95
C LEU A 283 10.73 14.26 -21.08
N ALA A 284 11.58 15.25 -21.39
CA ALA A 284 11.32 16.21 -22.46
C ALA A 284 11.18 15.51 -23.82
N ARG A 285 12.00 14.49 -24.10
CA ARG A 285 11.87 13.67 -25.30
C ARG A 285 10.53 12.94 -25.35
N ALA A 286 10.10 12.34 -24.24
CA ALA A 286 8.81 11.66 -24.17
C ALA A 286 7.63 12.63 -24.37
N LEU A 287 7.69 13.82 -23.77
CA LEU A 287 6.69 14.89 -23.92
C LEU A 287 6.64 15.46 -25.36
N LYS A 288 7.79 15.55 -26.04
CA LYS A 288 7.87 16.00 -27.44
C LYS A 288 7.28 14.98 -28.41
N ASN A 289 7.52 13.68 -28.15
CA ASN A 289 7.21 12.59 -29.09
C ASN A 289 5.89 11.88 -28.82
N THR A 290 5.22 12.15 -27.69
CA THR A 290 3.92 11.54 -27.40
C THR A 290 2.83 12.08 -28.35
N THR A 291 2.02 11.17 -28.89
CA THR A 291 0.84 11.52 -29.70
C THR A 291 -0.43 11.62 -28.86
N LEU A 292 -0.39 11.17 -27.61
CA LEU A 292 -1.52 11.19 -26.69
C LEU A 292 -1.63 12.54 -25.99
N THR A 293 -2.85 12.89 -25.57
CA THR A 293 -3.10 14.08 -24.76
C THR A 293 -2.41 13.96 -23.41
N VAL A 294 -1.40 14.80 -23.21
CA VAL A 294 -0.65 14.88 -21.96
C VAL A 294 -1.54 15.46 -20.87
N ALA A 295 -1.56 14.83 -19.70
CA ALA A 295 -2.31 15.32 -18.55
C ALA A 295 -1.71 16.64 -18.03
N ARG A 296 -2.44 17.32 -17.14
CA ARG A 296 -1.91 18.47 -16.40
C ARG A 296 -1.57 18.02 -14.97
N PRO A 297 -0.41 18.39 -14.41
CA PRO A 297 -0.12 18.07 -13.00
C PRO A 297 -1.18 18.68 -12.08
N VAL A 298 -1.45 17.99 -10.97
CA VAL A 298 -2.46 18.40 -9.97
C VAL A 298 -2.15 19.78 -9.40
N LYS A 299 -0.85 20.05 -9.17
CA LYS A 299 -0.34 21.36 -8.82
C LYS A 299 0.77 21.73 -9.80
N PRO A 300 0.48 22.51 -10.84
CA PRO A 300 1.49 23.03 -11.75
C PRO A 300 2.55 23.82 -10.99
N MET A 301 3.78 23.76 -11.49
CA MET A 301 4.90 24.46 -10.88
C MET A 301 5.09 25.85 -11.48
N SER A 302 5.71 26.76 -10.71
CA SER A 302 6.03 28.08 -11.22
C SER A 302 7.07 28.00 -12.34
N ALA A 303 6.75 28.59 -13.51
CA ALA A 303 7.68 28.70 -14.62
C ALA A 303 9.00 29.36 -14.19
N THR A 304 8.94 30.41 -13.37
CA THR A 304 10.12 31.09 -12.83
C THR A 304 11.03 30.15 -12.05
N LYS A 305 10.47 29.29 -11.19
CA LYS A 305 11.24 28.29 -10.43
C LYS A 305 11.91 27.29 -11.35
N LEU A 306 11.16 26.77 -12.32
CA LEU A 306 11.68 25.80 -13.29
C LEU A 306 12.80 26.41 -14.14
N THR A 307 12.60 27.62 -14.68
CA THR A 307 13.62 28.33 -15.45
C THR A 307 14.87 28.60 -14.61
N TYR A 308 14.71 28.99 -13.34
CA TYR A 308 15.85 29.18 -12.44
C TYR A 308 16.64 27.90 -12.23
N HIS A 309 15.95 26.77 -11.97
CA HIS A 309 16.59 25.46 -11.84
C HIS A 309 17.33 25.05 -13.12
N MET A 310 16.73 25.26 -14.30
CA MET A 310 17.39 24.95 -15.57
C MET A 310 18.66 25.77 -15.77
N LYS A 311 18.61 27.08 -15.47
CA LYS A 311 19.79 27.95 -15.51
C LYS A 311 20.89 27.50 -14.54
N GLN A 312 20.54 27.00 -13.35
CA GLN A 312 21.51 26.46 -12.41
C GLN A 312 22.21 25.20 -12.94
N LEU A 313 21.50 24.31 -13.61
CA LEU A 313 22.10 23.13 -14.24
C LEU A 313 23.01 23.52 -15.43
N ASP A 314 22.61 24.54 -16.19
CA ASP A 314 23.35 25.01 -17.35
C ASP A 314 24.66 25.71 -17.01
N SER A 315 24.66 26.56 -15.98
CA SER A 315 25.88 27.23 -15.51
C SER A 315 26.93 26.21 -15.06
N ARG A 316 26.49 25.13 -14.40
CA ARG A 316 27.37 24.06 -13.89
C ARG A 316 27.92 23.17 -14.99
N THR A 317 27.11 22.82 -15.99
CA THR A 317 27.59 22.03 -17.14
C THR A 317 28.59 22.78 -18.01
N THR A 318 28.48 24.11 -18.09
CA THR A 318 29.41 24.96 -18.84
C THR A 318 30.81 24.99 -18.20
N ILE A 319 30.88 25.02 -16.86
CA ILE A 319 32.15 24.95 -16.12
C ILE A 319 32.91 23.66 -16.46
N GLU A 320 32.22 22.55 -16.67
CA GLU A 320 32.86 21.26 -16.97
C GLU A 320 33.31 21.10 -18.42
N ILE A 321 32.56 21.62 -19.39
CA ILE A 321 32.97 21.60 -20.81
C ILE A 321 34.28 22.37 -20.99
N LEU A 322 34.44 23.47 -20.24
CA LEU A 322 35.68 24.24 -20.20
C LEU A 322 36.84 23.45 -19.55
N GLN A 323 36.56 22.48 -18.67
CA GLN A 323 37.57 21.64 -18.02
C GLN A 323 37.93 20.35 -18.77
N ARG A 324 37.02 19.78 -19.59
CA ARG A 324 37.19 18.44 -20.19
C ARG A 324 37.16 18.38 -21.72
N GLY A 325 36.97 19.51 -22.40
CA GLY A 325 36.85 19.55 -23.87
C GLY A 325 35.48 19.07 -24.36
N LYS A 326 35.03 19.61 -25.51
CA LYS A 326 33.73 19.27 -26.12
C LYS A 326 33.69 17.80 -26.55
N THR A 327 32.77 17.02 -25.98
CA THR A 327 32.37 15.72 -26.52
C THR A 327 31.20 15.92 -27.50
N ALA A 328 31.24 15.20 -28.63
CA ALA A 328 30.33 15.38 -29.76
C ALA A 328 28.86 15.09 -29.39
N GLU A 329 27.97 16.04 -29.68
CA GLU A 329 26.53 15.89 -29.50
C GLU A 329 25.91 15.19 -30.72
N PHE A 330 25.54 13.91 -30.57
CA PHE A 330 24.66 13.21 -31.51
C PHE A 330 23.21 13.57 -31.20
N ALA A 331 22.52 14.21 -32.15
CA ALA A 331 21.05 14.30 -32.31
C ALA A 331 20.19 14.28 -31.02
N ASP A 332 20.60 15.03 -30.00
CA ASP A 332 19.91 15.12 -28.71
C ASP A 332 19.12 16.44 -28.63
N LEU A 333 18.01 16.46 -27.89
CA LEU A 333 17.26 17.70 -27.66
C LEU A 333 18.22 18.77 -27.11
N THR A 334 18.15 19.96 -27.69
CA THR A 334 18.89 21.12 -27.20
C THR A 334 18.41 21.48 -25.79
N LYS A 335 19.28 22.13 -25.00
CA LYS A 335 18.93 22.62 -23.65
C LYS A 335 17.68 23.50 -23.65
N THR A 336 17.55 24.35 -24.67
CA THR A 336 16.39 25.22 -24.88
C THR A 336 15.12 24.41 -25.12
N GLU A 337 15.16 23.42 -26.02
CA GLU A 337 13.99 22.55 -26.28
C GLU A 337 13.57 21.78 -25.03
N VAL A 338 14.52 21.31 -24.22
CA VAL A 338 14.21 20.65 -22.93
C VAL A 338 13.43 21.60 -22.03
N ALA A 339 13.93 22.83 -21.84
CA ALA A 339 13.26 23.82 -21.00
C ALA A 339 11.86 24.16 -21.52
N GLU A 340 11.69 24.34 -22.83
CA GLU A 340 10.40 24.63 -23.46
C GLU A 340 9.37 23.51 -23.23
N GLN A 341 9.76 22.25 -23.44
CA GLN A 341 8.84 21.12 -23.21
C GLN A 341 8.44 21.02 -21.74
N LEU A 342 9.39 21.19 -20.82
CA LEU A 342 9.10 21.13 -19.39
C LEU A 342 8.18 22.27 -18.94
N ILE A 343 8.43 23.51 -19.40
CA ILE A 343 7.56 24.66 -19.07
C ILE A 343 6.16 24.45 -19.65
N LYS A 344 6.04 24.00 -20.90
CA LYS A 344 4.74 23.80 -21.56
C LYS A 344 3.83 22.84 -20.80
N TYR A 345 4.37 21.75 -20.24
CA TYR A 345 3.56 20.67 -19.65
C TYR A 345 3.54 20.65 -18.12
N LEU A 346 4.49 21.31 -17.45
CA LEU A 346 4.57 21.31 -15.98
C LEU A 346 4.06 22.62 -15.34
N CYS A 347 3.88 23.69 -16.11
CA CYS A 347 3.50 25.03 -15.61
C CYS A 347 2.06 25.45 -15.90
#